data_AF-A0A2Y9EC86-F1
#
_entry.id   AF-A0A2Y9EC86-F1
#
_cell.length_a   1.000
_cell.length_b   1.000
_cell.length_c   1.000
_cell.angle_alpha   90.00
_cell.angle_beta   90.00
_cell.angle_gamma   90.00
#
_symmetry.space_group_name_H-M   'P 1'
#
loop_
_entity.id
_entity.type
_entity.pdbx_description
1 polymer ?
#
loop_
_entity_poly.entity_id
_entity_poly.type
_entity_poly.pdbx_seq_one_letter_code
_entity_poly.pdbx_strand_id
1 'polypeptide(L)'
;EVAWTRRGHHQAPPSPLSLPGTELNALQEELGPFGLVILGFPCNQFGKQEPGDNSEILASLKYVRPGGGFVPNFQLFEKGDVNGEKEQKFYTFLKNSCPPTSELVGSPNRLFWDPMKVHDIRWNFEKFLVGPDGLPIMRWYHRTTVNTVKMDILNFMRQQALLRVKT
;
A
#
# COMPACT_ATOMS: atom_id res chain seq x y z
N GLU A 1 3.69 -4.09 -0.87
CA GLU A 1 3.27 -2.73 -1.23
C GLU A 1 4.49 -1.81 -1.33
N VAL A 2 5.06 -1.35 -2.42
CA VAL A 2 4.70 -1.16 -3.84
C VAL A 2 5.38 -2.25 -4.71
N ALA A 3 4.80 -2.60 -5.87
CA ALA A 3 5.04 -3.85 -6.63
C ALA A 3 5.59 -3.69 -8.07
N TRP A 4 6.37 -4.67 -8.61
CA TRP A 4 5.99 -5.59 -9.74
C TRP A 4 7.16 -6.21 -10.59
N THR A 5 7.04 -7.51 -10.98
CA THR A 5 7.60 -8.10 -12.24
C THR A 5 6.64 -9.06 -13.02
N ARG A 6 6.99 -9.33 -14.30
CA ARG A 6 6.34 -9.95 -15.52
C ARG A 6 4.95 -10.66 -15.49
N ARG A 7 4.15 -10.41 -16.55
CA ARG A 7 2.82 -10.99 -16.88
C ARG A 7 2.89 -12.50 -17.22
N GLY A 8 2.11 -13.32 -16.52
CA GLY A 8 1.50 -14.55 -17.06
C GLY A 8 0.06 -14.26 -17.49
N HIS A 9 -0.40 -14.87 -18.59
CA HIS A 9 -1.62 -14.53 -19.31
C HIS A 9 -2.92 -14.58 -18.46
N HIS A 10 -3.90 -13.76 -18.87
CA HIS A 10 -5.28 -13.63 -18.37
C HIS A 10 -5.50 -12.83 -17.07
N GLN A 11 -5.38 -11.50 -17.18
CA GLN A 11 -6.27 -10.56 -16.50
C GLN A 11 -6.26 -9.22 -17.24
N ALA A 12 -7.43 -8.65 -17.46
CA ALA A 12 -7.61 -7.40 -18.19
C ALA A 12 -6.75 -6.28 -17.58
N PRO A 13 -6.12 -5.42 -18.41
CA PRO A 13 -5.30 -4.33 -17.89
C PRO A 13 -6.18 -3.34 -17.12
N PRO A 14 -5.73 -2.78 -15.98
CA PRO A 14 -6.28 -1.52 -15.51
C PRO A 14 -6.05 -0.45 -16.58
N SER A 15 -6.93 0.55 -16.62
CA SER A 15 -6.94 1.67 -17.57
C SER A 15 -5.55 2.27 -17.83
N PRO A 16 -5.26 2.75 -19.05
CA PRO A 16 -3.92 3.16 -19.50
C PRO A 16 -3.35 4.44 -18.86
N LEU A 17 -3.95 4.97 -17.79
CA LEU A 17 -3.57 6.25 -17.19
C LEU A 17 -3.06 6.03 -15.77
N SER A 18 -1.73 6.02 -15.66
CA SER A 18 -0.89 6.01 -14.45
C SER A 18 -0.79 4.71 -13.64
N LEU A 19 0.43 4.38 -13.22
CA LEU A 19 0.72 3.25 -12.33
C LEU A 19 0.63 3.74 -10.89
N PRO A 20 0.13 2.94 -9.92
CA PRO A 20 -0.03 3.41 -8.54
C PRO A 20 1.22 4.02 -7.91
N GLY A 21 2.42 3.55 -8.28
CA GLY A 21 3.69 4.12 -7.82
C GLY A 21 3.92 5.59 -8.24
N THR A 22 3.51 5.97 -9.47
CA THR A 22 3.63 7.36 -9.92
C THR A 22 2.64 8.26 -9.20
N GLU A 23 1.44 7.77 -8.93
CA GLU A 23 0.43 8.52 -8.17
C GLU A 23 0.83 8.70 -6.70
N LEU A 24 1.47 7.69 -6.09
CA LEU A 24 1.99 7.79 -4.72
C LEU A 24 3.15 8.81 -4.62
N ASN A 25 4.00 8.92 -5.64
CA ASN A 25 5.01 9.98 -5.68
C ASN A 25 4.36 11.38 -5.66
N ALA A 26 3.33 11.59 -6.49
CA ALA A 26 2.58 12.84 -6.51
C ALA A 26 1.91 13.11 -5.17
N LEU A 27 1.32 12.10 -4.53
CA LEU A 27 0.72 12.23 -3.20
C LEU A 27 1.76 12.65 -2.13
N GLN A 28 2.94 12.03 -2.14
CA GLN A 28 4.04 12.38 -1.22
C GLN A 28 4.54 13.80 -1.45
N GLU A 29 4.62 14.24 -2.71
CA GLU A 29 5.06 15.59 -3.07
C GLU A 29 4.03 16.65 -2.66
N GLU A 30 2.74 16.40 -2.94
CA GLU A 30 1.64 17.31 -2.61
C GLU A 30 1.39 17.42 -1.10
N LEU A 31 1.38 16.29 -0.39
CA LEU A 31 0.99 16.24 1.03
C LEU A 31 2.16 16.16 2.02
N GLY A 32 3.39 15.96 1.52
CA GLY A 32 4.60 15.98 2.34
C GLY A 32 4.77 17.25 3.18
N PRO A 33 4.57 18.46 2.62
CA PRO A 33 4.61 19.71 3.38
C PRO A 33 3.57 19.80 4.50
N PHE A 34 2.51 19.00 4.44
CA PHE A 34 1.46 18.92 5.47
C PHE A 34 1.71 17.77 6.48
N GLY A 35 2.90 17.16 6.45
CA GLY A 35 3.31 16.12 7.38
C GLY A 35 2.97 14.69 6.94
N LEU A 36 2.51 14.48 5.70
CA LEU A 36 2.34 13.11 5.18
C LEU A 36 3.70 12.47 4.90
N VAL A 37 3.88 11.24 5.40
CA VAL A 37 5.01 10.38 5.05
C VAL A 37 4.47 9.07 4.53
N ILE A 38 4.84 8.73 3.29
CA ILE A 38 4.52 7.43 2.68
C ILE A 38 5.64 6.44 3.01
N LEU A 39 5.26 5.22 3.38
CA LEU A 39 6.17 4.11 3.67
C LEU A 39 5.75 2.91 2.82
N GLY A 40 6.69 2.34 2.06
CA GLY A 40 6.44 1.15 1.25
C GLY A 40 7.12 -0.09 1.83
N PHE A 41 6.36 -1.16 1.98
CA PHE A 41 6.78 -2.49 2.42
C PHE A 41 6.60 -3.53 1.31
N PRO A 42 7.64 -3.82 0.51
CA PRO A 42 7.57 -4.85 -0.52
C PRO A 42 7.12 -6.21 0.06
N CYS A 43 6.31 -6.95 -0.69
CA CYS A 43 5.73 -8.22 -0.23
C CYS A 43 5.41 -9.12 -1.42
N ASN A 44 5.73 -10.41 -1.30
CA ASN A 44 5.57 -11.38 -2.38
C ASN A 44 4.38 -12.35 -2.19
N GLN A 45 3.54 -12.14 -1.16
CA GLN A 45 2.47 -13.06 -0.78
C GLN A 45 1.24 -13.03 -1.72
N PHE A 46 1.17 -12.05 -2.62
CA PHE A 46 0.01 -11.84 -3.50
C PHE A 46 0.41 -12.08 -4.96
N GLY A 47 0.01 -13.23 -5.50
CA GLY A 47 0.29 -13.61 -6.89
C GLY A 47 1.79 -13.71 -7.23
N LYS A 48 2.68 -13.78 -6.23
CA LYS A 48 4.14 -13.73 -6.37
C LYS A 48 4.64 -12.56 -7.22
N GLN A 49 4.06 -11.36 -7.00
CA GLN A 49 4.34 -10.18 -7.82
C GLN A 49 5.61 -9.41 -7.45
N GLU A 50 6.31 -9.79 -6.37
CA GLU A 50 7.59 -9.20 -5.94
C GLU A 50 8.69 -10.27 -5.76
N PRO A 51 9.06 -10.97 -6.84
CA PRO A 51 9.98 -12.10 -6.77
C PRO A 51 11.44 -11.68 -6.53
N GLY A 52 11.84 -10.48 -6.95
CA GLY A 52 13.23 -10.02 -6.88
C GLY A 52 13.68 -9.71 -5.45
N ASP A 53 14.98 -9.83 -5.20
CA ASP A 53 15.57 -9.57 -3.88
C ASP A 53 15.57 -8.07 -3.54
N ASN A 54 15.81 -7.73 -2.26
CA ASN A 54 15.80 -6.34 -1.79
C ASN A 54 16.67 -5.40 -2.65
N SER A 55 17.82 -5.88 -3.14
CA SER A 55 18.73 -5.14 -4.01
C SER A 55 18.20 -4.89 -5.42
N GLU A 56 17.22 -5.68 -5.89
CA GLU A 56 16.69 -5.65 -7.24
C GLU A 56 15.41 -4.80 -7.37
N ILE A 57 14.74 -4.51 -6.25
CA ILE A 57 13.43 -3.82 -6.23
C ILE A 57 13.55 -2.44 -6.88
N LEU A 58 14.50 -1.61 -6.47
CA LEU A 58 14.68 -0.27 -7.03
C LEU A 58 15.06 -0.30 -8.51
N ALA A 59 15.91 -1.24 -8.91
CA ALA A 59 16.26 -1.43 -10.33
C ALA A 59 15.04 -1.83 -11.16
N SER A 60 14.20 -2.73 -10.64
CA SER A 60 12.97 -3.16 -11.29
C SER A 60 11.99 -2.01 -11.47
N LEU A 61 11.81 -1.18 -10.43
CA LEU A 61 10.98 0.02 -10.49
C LEU A 61 11.48 1.03 -11.53
N LYS A 62 12.80 1.24 -11.58
CA LYS A 62 13.44 2.24 -12.46
C LYS A 62 13.48 1.83 -13.94
N TYR A 63 13.73 0.56 -14.22
CA TYR A 63 14.05 0.08 -15.56
C TYR A 63 13.00 -0.85 -16.17
N VAL A 64 12.17 -1.51 -15.36
CA VAL A 64 11.24 -2.56 -15.84
C VAL A 64 9.79 -2.11 -15.73
N ARG A 65 9.30 -1.85 -14.52
CA ARG A 65 7.96 -1.30 -14.28
C ARG A 65 7.93 -0.62 -12.91
N PRO A 66 7.54 0.66 -12.81
CA PRO A 66 7.06 1.53 -13.88
C PRO A 66 8.00 1.73 -15.07
N GLY A 67 9.32 1.61 -14.84
CA GLY A 67 10.31 1.88 -15.87
C GLY A 67 10.44 3.38 -16.11
N GLY A 68 11.04 3.76 -17.24
CA GLY A 68 11.13 5.17 -17.63
C GLY A 68 11.95 6.05 -16.67
N GLY A 69 12.84 5.44 -15.87
CA GLY A 69 13.63 6.18 -14.88
C GLY A 69 12.88 6.49 -13.59
N PHE A 70 11.72 5.88 -13.35
CA PHE A 70 10.94 6.07 -12.13
C PHE A 70 11.75 5.74 -10.87
N VAL A 71 11.72 6.64 -9.89
CA VAL A 71 12.30 6.44 -8.57
C VAL A 71 11.27 6.86 -7.53
N PRO A 72 10.93 6.00 -6.55
CA PRO A 72 10.07 6.39 -5.44
C PRO A 72 10.67 7.59 -4.68
N ASN A 73 9.85 8.61 -4.39
CA ASN A 73 10.25 9.75 -3.55
C ASN A 73 9.89 9.54 -2.07
N PHE A 74 9.64 8.28 -1.69
CA PHE A 74 9.26 7.84 -0.36
C PHE A 74 10.06 6.60 0.05
N GLN A 75 10.13 6.33 1.35
CA GLN A 75 10.98 5.25 1.88
C GLN A 75 10.40 3.87 1.51
N LEU A 76 11.26 3.00 0.96
CA LEU A 76 11.00 1.58 0.86
C LEU A 76 11.76 0.82 1.95
N PHE A 77 11.11 -0.14 2.57
CA PHE A 77 11.70 -1.05 3.55
C PHE A 77 12.09 -2.38 2.89
N GLU A 78 12.72 -3.25 3.66
CA GLU A 78 12.98 -4.61 3.23
C GLU A 78 11.69 -5.37 2.95
N LYS A 79 11.76 -6.27 1.97
CA LYS A 79 10.69 -7.18 1.63
C LYS A 79 10.39 -8.10 2.81
N GLY A 80 9.11 -8.26 3.12
CA GLY A 80 8.67 -9.13 4.20
C GLY A 80 7.21 -9.54 4.07
N ASP A 81 6.79 -10.41 4.98
CA ASP A 81 5.41 -10.89 5.04
C ASP A 81 4.51 -9.88 5.74
N VAL A 82 3.27 -9.79 5.26
CA VAL A 82 2.22 -8.91 5.82
C VAL A 82 1.03 -9.72 6.36
N ASN A 83 0.94 -11.00 5.98
CA ASN A 83 -0.02 -11.98 6.46
C ASN A 83 0.67 -13.27 6.91
N GLY A 84 -0.07 -14.12 7.64
CA GLY A 84 0.40 -15.43 8.09
C GLY A 84 1.32 -15.39 9.31
N GLU A 85 1.88 -16.55 9.67
CA GLU A 85 2.67 -16.72 10.91
C GLU A 85 3.89 -15.80 11.01
N LYS A 86 4.50 -15.48 9.86
CA LYS A 86 5.73 -14.70 9.74
C LYS A 86 5.50 -13.22 9.46
N GLU A 87 4.25 -12.75 9.53
CA GLU A 87 3.94 -11.35 9.27
C GLU A 87 4.72 -10.41 10.20
N GLN A 88 5.14 -9.28 9.62
CA GLN A 88 5.78 -8.21 10.39
C GLN A 88 4.82 -7.69 11.47
N LYS A 89 5.31 -7.56 12.71
CA LYS A 89 4.46 -7.32 13.88
C LYS A 89 3.64 -6.02 13.82
N PHE A 90 4.15 -4.99 13.15
CA PHE A 90 3.38 -3.77 12.94
C PHE A 90 2.18 -3.98 12.00
N TYR A 91 2.26 -4.89 11.02
CA TYR A 91 1.10 -5.26 10.22
C TYR A 91 0.06 -6.05 11.03
N THR A 92 0.48 -6.87 12.01
CA THR A 92 -0.48 -7.46 12.98
C THR A 92 -1.27 -6.37 13.69
N PHE A 93 -0.59 -5.32 14.16
CA PHE A 93 -1.24 -4.17 14.80
C PHE A 93 -2.19 -3.44 13.84
N LEU A 94 -1.71 -3.06 12.65
CA LEU A 94 -2.50 -2.31 11.66
C LEU A 94 -3.75 -3.07 11.21
N LYS A 95 -3.60 -4.35 10.84
CA LYS A 95 -4.71 -5.17 10.33
C LYS A 95 -5.84 -5.33 11.33
N ASN A 96 -5.51 -5.46 12.61
CA ASN A 96 -6.50 -5.62 13.69
C ASN A 96 -7.05 -4.29 14.23
N SER A 97 -6.48 -3.15 13.83
CA SER A 97 -6.95 -1.82 14.23
C SER A 97 -8.05 -1.26 13.32
N CYS A 98 -8.30 -1.88 12.17
CA CYS A 98 -9.32 -1.48 11.22
C CYS A 98 -10.12 -2.68 10.70
N PRO A 99 -11.40 -2.51 10.35
CA PRO A 99 -12.16 -3.54 9.62
C PRO A 99 -11.44 -3.98 8.34
N PRO A 100 -11.64 -5.23 7.89
CA PRO A 100 -11.10 -5.66 6.60
C PRO A 100 -11.71 -4.87 5.44
N THR A 101 -10.97 -4.76 4.35
CA THR A 101 -11.36 -3.95 3.18
C THR A 101 -12.37 -4.62 2.26
N SER A 102 -12.63 -5.92 2.46
CA SER A 102 -13.61 -6.71 1.72
C SER A 102 -13.98 -7.97 2.50
N GLU A 103 -15.21 -8.44 2.33
CA GLU A 103 -15.69 -9.74 2.80
C GLU A 103 -14.93 -10.90 2.12
N LEU A 104 -14.48 -10.70 0.88
CA LEU A 104 -13.74 -11.70 0.13
C LEU A 104 -12.24 -11.57 0.39
N VAL A 105 -11.59 -12.67 0.77
CA VAL A 105 -10.13 -12.72 0.95
C VAL A 105 -9.39 -12.83 -0.40
N GLY A 106 -10.07 -13.36 -1.42
CA GLY A 106 -9.53 -13.59 -2.77
C GLY A 106 -9.45 -15.08 -3.12
N SER A 107 -8.97 -15.40 -4.33
CA SER A 107 -8.80 -16.79 -4.76
C SER A 107 -7.60 -17.43 -4.04
N PRO A 108 -7.77 -18.53 -3.27
CA PRO A 108 -6.70 -19.14 -2.48
C PRO A 108 -5.42 -19.45 -3.28
N ASN A 109 -5.55 -19.85 -4.54
CA ASN A 109 -4.42 -20.16 -5.44
C ASN A 109 -3.51 -18.96 -5.77
N ARG A 110 -3.88 -17.75 -5.34
CA ARG A 110 -3.11 -16.52 -5.54
C ARG A 110 -2.58 -15.93 -4.23
N LEU A 111 -2.83 -16.59 -3.11
CA LEU A 111 -2.53 -16.13 -1.77
C LEU A 111 -1.52 -17.10 -1.15
N PHE A 112 -0.34 -16.59 -0.80
CA PHE A 112 0.80 -17.40 -0.40
C PHE A 112 1.16 -17.15 1.07
N TRP A 113 0.24 -17.49 1.98
CA TRP A 113 0.46 -17.47 3.42
C TRP A 113 -0.48 -18.44 4.14
N ASP A 114 -0.16 -18.75 5.39
CA ASP A 114 -0.99 -19.52 6.32
C ASP A 114 -0.68 -19.04 7.75
N PRO A 115 -1.62 -19.09 8.70
CA PRO A 115 -3.07 -19.31 8.51
C PRO A 115 -3.76 -18.07 7.92
N MET A 116 -4.88 -18.29 7.23
CA MET A 116 -5.77 -17.22 6.76
C MET A 116 -6.62 -16.64 7.91
N LYS A 117 -6.74 -15.31 7.97
CA LYS A 117 -7.49 -14.58 8.99
C LYS A 117 -8.45 -13.56 8.38
N VAL A 118 -9.52 -13.25 9.11
CA VAL A 118 -10.53 -12.26 8.70
C VAL A 118 -9.90 -10.90 8.37
N HIS A 119 -8.92 -10.45 9.15
CA HIS A 119 -8.29 -9.13 8.99
C HIS A 119 -7.12 -9.07 8.00
N ASP A 120 -6.79 -10.17 7.31
CA ASP A 120 -5.66 -10.23 6.38
C ASP A 120 -5.73 -9.15 5.29
N ILE A 121 -4.57 -8.66 4.87
CA ILE A 121 -4.47 -7.78 3.71
C ILE A 121 -4.92 -8.55 2.48
N ARG A 122 -5.77 -7.94 1.65
CA ARG A 122 -6.45 -8.62 0.55
C ARG A 122 -5.59 -8.73 -0.70
N TRP A 123 -4.77 -7.72 -0.97
CA TRP A 123 -3.92 -7.69 -2.16
C TRP A 123 -2.81 -6.64 -2.02
N ASN A 124 -1.94 -6.57 -3.03
CA ASN A 124 -1.01 -5.46 -3.22
C ASN A 124 -1.75 -4.12 -3.31
N PHE A 125 -1.21 -3.08 -2.67
CA PHE A 125 -1.67 -1.69 -2.63
C PHE A 125 -2.85 -1.39 -1.69
N GLU A 126 -3.07 -2.22 -0.66
CA GLU A 126 -3.98 -1.92 0.44
C GLU A 126 -3.40 -0.96 1.50
N LYS A 127 -4.02 0.19 1.69
CA LYS A 127 -3.35 1.33 2.35
C LYS A 127 -3.87 1.52 3.77
N PHE A 128 -3.01 1.96 4.68
CA PHE A 128 -3.37 2.38 6.04
C PHE A 128 -2.97 3.84 6.26
N LEU A 129 -3.82 4.59 6.94
CA LEU A 129 -3.47 5.91 7.49
C LEU A 129 -3.22 5.77 8.98
N VAL A 130 -2.10 6.32 9.43
CA VAL A 130 -1.73 6.40 10.84
C VAL A 130 -1.59 7.87 11.22
N GLY A 131 -2.14 8.23 12.38
CA GLY A 131 -2.09 9.58 12.90
C GLY A 131 -0.71 9.98 13.41
N PRO A 132 -0.49 11.28 13.68
CA PRO A 132 0.78 11.78 14.24
C PRO A 132 1.04 11.27 15.67
N ASP A 133 0.02 10.72 16.34
CA ASP A 133 0.09 10.05 17.64
C ASP A 133 0.43 8.55 17.52
N GLY A 134 0.61 8.04 16.30
CA GLY A 134 0.88 6.62 16.03
C GLY A 134 -0.37 5.74 16.00
N LEU A 135 -1.58 6.30 16.12
CA LEU A 135 -2.83 5.53 16.11
C LEU A 135 -3.38 5.34 14.69
N PRO A 136 -3.80 4.12 14.30
CA PRO A 136 -4.43 3.89 13.00
C PRO A 136 -5.76 4.63 12.87
N ILE A 137 -5.98 5.31 11.75
CA ILE A 137 -7.16 6.13 11.47
C ILE A 137 -8.10 5.41 10.50
N MET A 138 -7.58 4.94 9.37
CA MET A 138 -8.40 4.32 8.32
C MET A 138 -7.59 3.38 7.44
N ARG A 139 -8.31 2.49 6.74
CA ARG A 139 -7.77 1.46 5.86
C ARG A 139 -8.53 1.46 4.55
N TRP A 140 -7.84 1.50 3.41
CA TRP A 140 -8.45 1.52 2.08
C TRP A 140 -8.22 0.23 1.32
N TYR A 141 -9.28 -0.20 0.63
CA TYR A 141 -9.20 -1.28 -0.35
C TYR A 141 -8.16 -0.99 -1.44
N HIS A 142 -7.50 -2.03 -1.93
CA HIS A 142 -6.37 -1.85 -2.83
C HIS A 142 -6.72 -1.17 -4.16
N ARG A 143 -7.97 -1.30 -4.63
CA ARG A 143 -8.47 -0.64 -5.85
C ARG A 143 -8.96 0.78 -5.63
N THR A 144 -9.01 1.28 -4.39
CA THR A 144 -9.31 2.68 -4.14
C THR A 144 -8.24 3.55 -4.79
N THR A 145 -8.67 4.50 -5.63
CA THR A 145 -7.78 5.40 -6.37
C THR A 145 -6.96 6.26 -5.42
N VAL A 146 -5.74 6.63 -5.81
CA VAL A 146 -4.90 7.52 -5.00
C VAL A 146 -5.56 8.89 -4.84
N ASN A 147 -6.34 9.35 -5.81
CA ASN A 147 -7.11 10.59 -5.68
C ASN A 147 -8.18 10.50 -4.57
N THR A 148 -8.90 9.39 -4.46
CA THR A 148 -9.85 9.18 -3.34
C THR A 148 -9.12 9.16 -2.00
N VAL A 149 -7.99 8.44 -1.90
CA VAL A 149 -7.15 8.42 -0.70
C VAL A 149 -6.69 9.83 -0.32
N LYS A 150 -6.24 10.62 -1.29
CA LYS A 150 -5.83 12.02 -1.10
C LYS A 150 -6.96 12.87 -0.51
N MET A 151 -8.16 12.76 -1.09
CA MET A 151 -9.34 13.49 -0.61
C MET A 151 -9.69 13.12 0.83
N ASP A 152 -9.65 11.83 1.17
CA ASP A 152 -9.95 11.35 2.52
C ASP A 152 -8.91 11.85 3.55
N ILE A 153 -7.61 11.83 3.20
CA ILE A 153 -6.53 12.39 4.04
C ILE A 153 -6.76 13.88 4.28
N LEU A 154 -7.02 14.66 3.23
CA LEU A 154 -7.27 16.09 3.34
C LEU A 154 -8.51 16.40 4.19
N ASN A 155 -9.58 15.63 4.03
CA ASN A 155 -10.78 15.76 4.83
C ASN A 155 -10.49 15.48 6.31
N PHE A 156 -9.74 14.42 6.61
CA PHE A 156 -9.31 14.12 7.98
C PHE A 156 -8.47 15.24 8.57
N MET A 157 -7.44 15.72 7.86
CA MET A 157 -6.58 16.82 8.31
C MET A 157 -7.39 18.10 8.59
N ARG A 158 -8.36 18.44 7.72
CA ARG A 158 -9.25 19.58 7.91
C ARG A 158 -10.12 19.42 9.16
N GLN A 159 -10.69 18.25 9.38
CA GLN A 159 -11.50 17.97 10.57
C GLN A 159 -10.68 18.11 11.85
N GLN A 160 -9.45 17.58 11.88
CA GLN A 160 -8.54 17.72 13.02
C GLN A 160 -8.16 19.18 13.29
N ALA A 161 -7.91 19.97 12.24
CA ALA A 161 -7.65 21.41 12.39
C ALA A 161 -8.85 22.14 13.00
N LEU A 162 -10.08 21.84 12.56
CA LEU A 162 -11.30 22.42 13.11
C LEU A 162 -11.55 22.05 14.57
N LEU A 163 -11.22 20.82 14.98
CA LEU A 163 -11.34 20.38 16.37
C LEU A 163 -10.35 21.13 17.27
N ARG A 164 -9.11 21.35 16.82
CA ARG A 164 -8.09 22.10 17.56
C ARG A 164 -8.42 23.59 17.76
N VAL A 165 -9.16 24.20 16.84
CA VAL A 165 -9.59 25.62 16.97
C VAL A 165 -10.72 25.78 17.99
N LYS A 166 -11.49 24.72 18.27
CA LYS A 166 -12.63 24.75 19.19
C LYS A 166 -12.27 24.45 20.65
N THR A 167 -11.06 23.96 20.90
CA THR A 167 -10.50 23.66 22.23
C THR A 167 -9.55 24.76 22.67
#